data_AF-A0A2S2CMP6-F1
#
_entry.id   AF-A0A2S2CMP6-F1
#
_cell.length_a   1.000
_cell.length_b   1.000
_cell.length_c   1.000
_cell.angle_alpha   90.00
_cell.angle_beta   90.00
_cell.angle_gamma   90.00
#
_symmetry.space_group_name_H-M   'P 1'
#
loop_
_entity.id
_entity.type
_entity.pdbx_description
1 polymer ?
#
loop_
_entity_poly.entity_id
_entity_poly.type
_entity_poly.pdbx_seq_one_letter_code
_entity_poly.pdbx_strand_id
1 'polypeptide(L)'
;MGWVTGVFVYIVVWWVVLFAVLPWGVRTADQPEPGMAASAPVQPRILFKFAMTSVVALVVWLVIYGIIASDLISFREMAKSL
;
A
#
# COMPACT_ATOMS: atom_id res chain seq x y z
N MET A 1 1.15 -16.76 12.17
CA MET A 1 0.30 -15.56 12.27
C MET A 1 -1.17 -15.98 12.30
N GLY A 2 -2.02 -15.38 13.16
CA GLY A 2 -3.46 -15.64 13.15
C GLY A 2 -4.17 -14.99 11.96
N TRP A 3 -5.31 -15.53 11.53
CA TRP A 3 -6.04 -15.04 10.36
C TRP A 3 -6.51 -13.59 10.51
N VAL A 4 -7.01 -13.21 11.70
CA VAL A 4 -7.40 -11.83 12.03
C VAL A 4 -6.21 -10.89 11.86
N THR A 5 -5.08 -11.21 12.50
CA THR A 5 -3.85 -10.41 12.42
C THR A 5 -3.37 -10.29 10.97
N GLY A 6 -3.46 -11.37 10.19
CA GLY A 6 -3.11 -11.36 8.77
C GLY A 6 -3.93 -10.35 7.97
N VAL A 7 -5.25 -10.35 8.16
CA VAL A 7 -6.17 -9.40 7.49
C VAL A 7 -5.89 -7.96 7.92
N PHE A 8 -5.68 -7.70 9.21
CA PHE A 8 -5.36 -6.36 9.70
C PHE A 8 -4.06 -5.83 9.10
N VAL A 9 -3.00 -6.66 9.06
CA VAL A 9 -1.73 -6.26 8.45
C VAL A 9 -1.92 -6.00 6.95
N TYR A 10 -2.69 -6.83 6.23
CA TYR A 10 -3.00 -6.57 4.83
C TYR A 10 -3.69 -5.22 4.63
N ILE A 11 -4.70 -4.89 5.46
CA ILE A 11 -5.42 -3.60 5.37
C ILE A 11 -4.48 -2.42 5.60
N VAL A 12 -3.62 -2.49 6.63
CA VAL A 12 -2.64 -1.42 6.92
C VAL A 12 -1.64 -1.27 5.77
N VAL A 13 -1.08 -2.37 5.26
CA VAL A 13 -0.19 -2.37 4.10
C VAL A 13 -0.90 -1.78 2.89
N TRP A 14 -2.14 -2.18 2.64
CA TRP A 14 -2.94 -1.69 1.52
C TRP A 14 -3.15 -0.17 1.58
N TRP A 15 -3.42 0.40 2.76
CA TRP A 15 -3.53 1.85 2.94
C TRP A 15 -2.21 2.58 2.65
N VAL A 16 -1.09 2.08 3.16
CA VAL A 16 0.24 2.67 2.89
C VAL A 16 0.56 2.60 1.40
N VAL A 17 0.31 1.46 0.77
CA VAL A 17 0.54 1.25 -0.66
C VAL A 17 -0.36 2.15 -1.50
N LEU A 18 -1.62 2.39 -1.09
CA LEU A 18 -2.52 3.30 -1.81
C LEU A 18 -1.86 4.67 -1.95
N PHE A 19 -1.38 5.26 -0.85
CA PHE A 19 -0.69 6.55 -0.88
C PHE A 19 0.60 6.52 -1.69
N ALA A 20 1.34 5.40 -1.68
CA ALA A 20 2.54 5.24 -2.50
C ALA A 20 2.24 5.15 -4.01
N VAL A 21 1.10 4.57 -4.40
CA VAL A 21 0.67 4.38 -5.80
C VAL A 21 -0.04 5.61 -6.36
N LEU A 22 -0.69 6.43 -5.53
CA LEU A 22 -1.42 7.64 -5.95
C LEU A 22 -0.64 8.58 -6.90
N PRO A 23 0.66 8.89 -6.71
CA PRO A 23 1.40 9.78 -7.59
C PRO A 23 1.70 9.18 -8.98
N TRP A 24 1.51 7.88 -9.19
CA TRP A 24 1.78 7.29 -10.51
C TRP A 24 0.78 7.74 -11.58
N GLY A 25 1.34 8.17 -12.72
CA GLY A 25 0.58 8.52 -13.90
C GLY A 25 -0.25 9.80 -13.77
N VAL A 26 0.03 10.65 -12.79
CA VAL A 26 -0.62 11.96 -12.67
C VAL A 26 -0.16 12.87 -13.80
N ARG A 27 -1.12 13.40 -14.56
CA ARG A 27 -0.92 14.44 -15.57
C ARG A 27 -1.90 15.57 -15.31
N THR A 28 -1.38 16.77 -15.10
CA THR A 28 -2.16 18.00 -14.92
C THR A 28 -2.43 18.67 -16.26
N ALA A 29 -3.49 19.47 -16.35
CA ALA A 29 -3.77 20.27 -17.54
C ALA A 29 -2.84 21.50 -17.59
N ASP A 30 -2.32 21.84 -18.77
CA ASP A 30 -1.52 23.06 -18.97
C ASP A 30 -2.37 24.33 -18.82
N GLN A 31 -3.65 24.24 -19.16
CA GLN A 31 -4.65 25.30 -18.97
C GLN A 31 -5.84 24.74 -18.17
N PRO A 32 -5.84 24.90 -16.84
CA PRO A 32 -6.96 24.43 -16.00
C PRO A 32 -8.23 25.23 -16.33
N GLU A 33 -9.37 24.55 -16.45
CA GLU A 33 -10.66 25.24 -16.56
C GLU A 33 -11.02 25.99 -15.26
N PRO A 34 -11.80 27.08 -15.33
CA PRO A 34 -12.25 27.80 -14.13
C PRO A 34 -12.96 26.86 -13.14
N GLY A 35 -12.46 26.80 -11.90
CA GLY A 35 -12.98 25.90 -10.86
C GLY A 35 -12.21 24.59 -10.67
N MET A 36 -11.27 24.27 -11.56
CA MET A 36 -10.35 23.14 -11.39
C MET A 36 -9.11 23.55 -10.60
N ALA A 37 -8.70 22.72 -9.64
CA ALA A 37 -7.40 22.89 -8.99
C ALA A 37 -6.28 22.63 -10.01
N ALA A 38 -5.25 23.49 -10.05
CA ALA A 38 -4.14 23.35 -10.98
C ALA A 38 -3.40 22.00 -10.88
N SER A 39 -3.45 21.36 -9.70
CA SER A 39 -2.86 20.05 -9.42
C SER A 39 -3.80 18.87 -9.71
N ALA A 40 -5.05 19.11 -10.11
CA ALA A 40 -6.01 18.05 -10.36
C ALA A 40 -5.60 17.23 -11.60
N PRO A 41 -5.57 15.89 -11.51
CA PRO A 41 -5.29 15.05 -12.67
C PRO A 41 -6.40 15.16 -13.72
N VAL A 42 -6.04 15.28 -14.99
CA VAL A 42 -7.00 15.30 -16.11
C VAL A 42 -7.77 13.99 -16.22
N GLN A 43 -7.11 12.87 -15.94
CA GLN A 43 -7.70 11.53 -15.93
C GLN A 43 -7.31 10.82 -14.61
N PRO A 44 -8.20 10.80 -13.61
CA PRO A 44 -7.89 10.21 -12.31
C PRO A 44 -7.60 8.70 -12.33
N ARG A 45 -8.09 7.98 -13.34
CA ARG A 45 -7.91 6.51 -13.54
C ARG A 45 -8.05 5.71 -12.22
N ILE A 46 -9.11 5.99 -11.46
CA ILE A 46 -9.28 5.46 -10.09
C ILE A 46 -9.24 3.92 -10.05
N LEU A 47 -9.92 3.24 -10.97
CA LEU A 47 -9.92 1.77 -11.06
C LEU A 47 -8.52 1.18 -11.27
N PHE A 48 -7.70 1.81 -12.12
CA PHE A 48 -6.33 1.37 -12.36
C PHE A 48 -5.48 1.49 -11.09
N LYS A 49 -5.59 2.62 -10.38
CA LYS A 49 -4.87 2.84 -9.12
C LYS A 49 -5.31 1.85 -8.04
N PHE A 50 -6.60 1.57 -7.94
CA PHE A 50 -7.14 0.61 -6.98
C PHE A 50 -6.65 -0.82 -7.26
N ALA A 51 -6.64 -1.24 -8.53
CA ALA A 51 -6.13 -2.54 -8.94
C ALA A 51 -4.62 -2.67 -8.68
N MET A 52 -3.82 -1.67 -9.09
CA MET A 52 -2.37 -1.63 -8.81
C MET A 52 -2.08 -1.66 -7.31
N THR A 53 -2.81 -0.89 -6.53
CA THR A 53 -2.68 -0.86 -5.06
C THR A 53 -2.90 -2.25 -4.48
N SER A 54 -3.96 -2.94 -4.91
CA SER A 54 -4.30 -4.27 -4.40
C SER A 54 -3.24 -5.32 -4.75
N VAL A 55 -2.72 -5.28 -5.99
CA VAL A 55 -1.65 -6.20 -6.43
C VAL A 55 -0.35 -5.94 -5.66
N VAL A 56 0.08 -4.68 -5.56
CA VAL A 56 1.31 -4.32 -4.85
C VAL A 56 1.18 -4.65 -3.35
N ALA A 57 0.04 -4.33 -2.74
CA ALA A 57 -0.23 -4.64 -1.34
C ALA A 57 -0.22 -6.15 -1.07
N LEU A 58 -0.78 -6.95 -1.98
CA LEU A 58 -0.75 -8.42 -1.87
C LEU A 58 0.69 -8.95 -1.88
N VAL A 59 1.53 -8.46 -2.80
CA VAL A 59 2.94 -8.86 -2.88
C VAL A 59 3.70 -8.50 -1.59
N VAL A 60 3.55 -7.26 -1.11
CA VAL A 60 4.19 -6.81 0.14
C VAL A 60 3.72 -7.63 1.34
N TRP A 61 2.41 -7.90 1.43
CA TRP A 61 1.84 -8.71 2.49
C TRP A 61 2.34 -10.16 2.46
N LEU A 62 2.48 -10.78 1.28
CA LEU A 62 3.05 -12.13 1.15
C LEU A 62 4.50 -12.19 1.63
N VAL A 63 5.30 -11.16 1.34
CA VAL A 63 6.68 -11.05 1.84
C VAL A 63 6.68 -10.96 3.38
N ILE A 64 5.85 -10.09 3.96
CA ILE A 64 5.72 -9.95 5.42
C ILE A 64 5.28 -11.28 6.05
N TYR A 65 4.27 -11.93 5.47
CA TYR A 65 3.78 -13.22 5.94
C TYR A 65 4.86 -14.30 5.90
N GLY A 66 5.63 -14.38 4.80
CA GLY A 66 6.73 -15.32 4.65
C GLY A 66 7.83 -15.11 5.70
N ILE A 67 8.22 -13.85 5.95
CA ILE A 67 9.19 -13.51 7.01
C ILE A 67 8.67 -13.97 8.38
N ILE A 68 7.43 -13.65 8.71
CA ILE A 68 6.82 -14.04 10.00
C ILE A 68 6.69 -15.56 10.12
N ALA A 69 6.38 -16.27 9.03
CA ALA A 69 6.24 -17.72 9.02
C ALA A 69 7.58 -18.47 9.13
N SER A 70 8.68 -17.83 8.70
CA SER A 70 10.00 -18.45 8.65
C SER A 70 10.76 -18.50 9.99
N ASP A 71 10.20 -17.96 11.09
CA ASP A 71 10.85 -17.80 12.41
C ASP A 71 12.24 -17.13 12.38
N LEU A 72 12.67 -16.57 11.23
CA LEU A 72 13.99 -15.94 11.03
C LEU A 72 14.21 -14.71 11.92
N ILE A 73 13.12 -14.09 12.40
CA ILE A 73 13.16 -12.90 13.26
C ILE A 73 12.24 -13.13 14.47
N SER A 74 12.73 -13.84 15.49
CA SER A 74 12.02 -14.01 16.75
C SER A 74 12.25 -12.83 17.68
N PHE A 75 11.39 -11.81 17.57
CA PHE A 75 11.34 -10.71 18.54
C PHE A 75 11.08 -11.21 19.97
N ARG A 76 10.44 -12.38 20.12
CA ARG A 76 10.17 -13.01 21.41
C ARG A 76 11.43 -13.58 22.06
N GLU A 77 12.38 -14.09 21.28
CA GLU A 77 13.68 -14.50 21.81
C GLU A 77 14.54 -13.30 22.20
N MET A 78 14.58 -12.27 21.35
CA MET A 78 15.34 -11.04 21.63
C MET A 78 14.83 -10.28 22.86
N ALA A 79 13.52 -10.27 23.10
CA ALA A 79 12.93 -9.68 24.30
C ALA A 79 13.10 -10.54 25.57
N LYS A 80 13.35 -11.85 25.44
CA LYS A 80 13.68 -12.75 26.56
C LYS A 80 15.15 -12.67 26.97
N SER A 81 16.02 -12.14 26.10
CA SER A 81 17.45 -11.97 26.36
C SER A 81 17.83 -10.61 27.00
N LEU A 82 16.84 -9.77 27.33
CA LEU A 82 16.97 -8.54 28.11
C LEU A 82 16.46 -8.77 29.54
#